data_AF-A0AAV1U8J7-F1
#
_entry.id   AF-A0AAV1U8J7-F1
#
_cell.length_a   1.000
_cell.length_b   1.000
_cell.length_c   1.000
_cell.angle_alpha   90.00
_cell.angle_beta   90.00
_cell.angle_gamma   90.00
#
_symmetry.space_group_name_H-M   'P 1'
#
loop_
_entity.id
_entity.type
_entity.pdbx_description
1 polymer ?
#
loop_
_entity_poly.entity_id
_entity_poly.type
_entity_poly.pdbx_seq_one_letter_code
_entity_poly.pdbx_strand_id
1 'polypeptide(L)'
;MSPTTPDAGDIFREDNYFVWEFNARMRLAKKGLLEHLDAMKAPEEGDASASTWKVNDMKAFAIVSTMISTNLQSMVRTAETTAKAWDILKTFFLRQSMHNRVQLRRQLHEFKLAKGGSIMDHFLRFDELCMTMQAVGQEISQDEHLVILLGSLTRDYDPIVKIIENMPGMTLFHAKEMLRREYDGMARTEHQEIALKSTHTSKYKKGPRRHAREIKFKR
;
A
#
# COMPACT_ATOMS: atom_id res chain seq x y z
N MET A 1 22.79 -7.03 -37.35
CA MET A 1 21.57 -6.73 -36.56
C MET A 1 22.03 -6.33 -35.17
N SER A 2 21.73 -5.11 -34.74
CA SER A 2 22.08 -4.64 -33.40
C SER A 2 21.27 -5.43 -32.36
N PRO A 3 21.84 -5.82 -31.21
CA PRO A 3 21.07 -6.45 -30.15
C PRO A 3 20.18 -5.36 -29.55
N THR A 4 18.86 -5.46 -29.77
CA THR A 4 17.88 -4.65 -29.08
C THR A 4 17.99 -5.00 -27.60
N THR A 5 18.48 -4.06 -26.79
CA THR A 5 18.40 -4.17 -25.33
C THR A 5 16.94 -4.45 -24.95
N PRO A 6 16.65 -5.50 -24.16
CA PRO A 6 15.29 -5.78 -23.70
C PRO A 6 14.72 -4.54 -23.03
N ASP A 7 13.53 -4.12 -23.44
CA ASP A 7 12.89 -2.95 -22.84
C ASP A 7 12.55 -3.26 -21.37
N ALA A 8 12.49 -2.25 -20.50
CA ALA A 8 12.27 -2.47 -19.06
C ALA A 8 10.92 -3.17 -18.75
N GLY A 9 9.96 -3.15 -19.69
CA GLY A 9 8.70 -3.89 -19.64
C GLY A 9 8.75 -5.33 -20.17
N ASP A 10 9.86 -5.76 -20.79
CA ASP A 10 10.01 -7.11 -21.36
C ASP A 10 10.42 -8.17 -20.34
N ILE A 11 11.08 -7.76 -19.24
CA ILE A 11 11.56 -8.67 -18.21
C ILE A 11 10.58 -8.71 -17.05
N PHE A 12 10.12 -9.89 -16.71
CA PHE A 12 9.21 -10.17 -15.62
C PHE A 12 9.85 -9.84 -14.27
N ARG A 13 9.09 -9.13 -13.44
CA ARG A 13 9.40 -8.74 -12.06
C ARG A 13 8.13 -8.89 -11.22
N GLU A 14 8.28 -8.74 -9.92
CA GLU A 14 7.18 -8.91 -8.96
C GLU A 14 6.05 -7.87 -9.12
N ASP A 15 6.37 -6.70 -9.69
CA ASP A 15 5.50 -5.53 -9.77
C ASP A 15 4.91 -5.27 -11.17
N ASN A 16 5.33 -6.03 -12.20
CA ASN A 16 4.99 -5.73 -13.59
C ASN A 16 4.24 -6.85 -14.33
N TYR A 17 3.60 -7.77 -13.59
CA TYR A 17 2.96 -8.97 -14.17
C TYR A 17 2.10 -8.68 -15.40
N PHE A 18 1.20 -7.70 -15.35
CA PHE A 18 0.29 -7.43 -16.48
C PHE A 18 1.01 -6.91 -17.74
N VAL A 19 2.04 -6.08 -17.55
CA VAL A 19 2.86 -5.55 -18.65
C VAL A 19 3.67 -6.69 -19.28
N TRP A 20 4.32 -7.49 -18.44
CA TRP A 20 5.06 -8.65 -18.89
C TRP A 20 4.17 -9.67 -19.59
N GLU A 21 2.99 -9.98 -19.02
CA GLU A 21 2.03 -10.94 -19.57
C GLU A 21 1.62 -10.54 -20.99
N PHE A 22 1.27 -9.26 -21.18
CA PHE A 22 0.93 -8.71 -22.48
C PHE A 22 2.10 -8.85 -23.47
N ASN A 23 3.30 -8.41 -23.08
CA ASN A 23 4.48 -8.45 -23.93
C ASN A 23 4.89 -9.87 -24.31
N ALA A 24 4.82 -10.82 -23.37
CA ALA A 24 5.13 -12.22 -23.61
C ALA A 24 4.12 -12.86 -24.59
N ARG A 25 2.81 -12.57 -24.44
CA ARG A 25 1.79 -13.01 -25.40
C ARG A 25 2.05 -12.44 -26.79
N MET A 26 2.41 -11.16 -26.90
CA MET A 26 2.75 -10.55 -28.20
C MET A 26 4.00 -11.18 -28.83
N ARG A 27 5.02 -11.49 -28.03
CA ARG A 27 6.26 -12.12 -28.52
C ARG A 27 6.01 -13.54 -29.01
N LEU A 28 5.19 -14.32 -28.31
CA LEU A 28 4.79 -15.67 -28.74
C LEU A 28 3.90 -15.63 -29.97
N ALA A 29 2.92 -14.72 -30.02
CA ALA A 29 2.02 -14.54 -31.17
C ALA A 29 2.81 -14.21 -32.45
N LYS A 30 3.79 -13.31 -32.37
CA LYS A 30 4.69 -12.97 -33.49
C LYS A 30 5.47 -14.19 -34.03
N LYS A 31 5.65 -15.22 -33.21
CA LYS A 31 6.34 -16.47 -33.58
C LYS A 31 5.38 -17.61 -33.93
N GLY A 32 4.06 -17.38 -33.87
CA GLY A 32 3.06 -18.43 -34.08
C GLY A 32 3.00 -19.45 -32.94
N LEU A 33 3.42 -19.08 -31.73
CA LEU A 33 3.58 -20.00 -30.59
C LEU A 33 2.58 -19.75 -29.46
N LEU A 34 1.57 -18.90 -29.67
CA LEU A 34 0.65 -18.46 -28.61
C LEU A 34 -0.18 -19.62 -28.03
N GLU A 35 -0.50 -20.63 -28.84
CA GLU A 35 -1.27 -21.80 -28.42
C GLU A 35 -0.57 -22.68 -27.37
N HIS A 36 0.76 -22.61 -27.27
CA HIS A 36 1.53 -23.35 -26.26
C HIS A 36 1.32 -22.85 -24.82
N LEU A 37 0.65 -21.70 -24.64
CA LEU A 37 0.21 -21.24 -23.32
C LEU A 37 -0.99 -22.03 -22.79
N ASP A 38 -1.71 -22.74 -23.65
CA ASP A 38 -2.91 -23.48 -23.32
C ASP A 38 -2.63 -24.98 -23.35
N ALA A 39 -2.63 -25.62 -22.17
CA ALA A 39 -2.40 -27.06 -22.05
C ALA A 39 -3.46 -27.89 -22.79
N MET A 40 -4.68 -27.36 -23.00
CA MET A 40 -5.75 -28.06 -23.74
C MET A 40 -5.49 -28.13 -25.25
N LYS A 41 -4.52 -27.36 -25.76
CA LYS A 41 -4.13 -27.38 -27.17
C LYS A 41 -3.06 -28.43 -27.48
N ALA A 42 -2.47 -29.06 -26.46
CA ALA A 42 -1.48 -30.10 -26.68
C ALA A 42 -2.12 -31.32 -27.38
N PRO A 43 -1.48 -31.88 -28.41
CA PRO A 43 -1.96 -33.08 -29.07
C PRO A 43 -1.88 -34.29 -28.14
N GLU A 44 -2.73 -35.29 -28.39
CA GLU A 44 -2.74 -36.55 -27.65
C GLU A 44 -1.46 -37.36 -27.88
N GLU A 45 -1.12 -38.23 -26.92
CA GLU A 45 0.01 -39.14 -27.05
C GLU A 45 -0.20 -40.10 -28.24
N GLY A 46 0.73 -40.07 -29.20
CA GLY A 46 0.68 -40.88 -30.42
C GLY A 46 0.24 -40.12 -31.68
N ASP A 47 -0.17 -38.86 -31.57
CA ASP A 47 -0.42 -38.01 -32.73
C ASP A 47 0.89 -37.74 -33.51
N ALA A 48 0.81 -37.79 -34.85
CA ALA A 48 1.95 -37.51 -35.73
C ALA A 48 2.54 -36.09 -35.53
N SER A 49 1.73 -35.15 -35.06
CA SER A 49 2.11 -33.77 -34.75
C SER A 49 2.78 -33.59 -33.39
N ALA A 50 2.76 -34.60 -32.50
CA ALA A 50 3.27 -34.48 -31.12
C ALA A 50 4.76 -34.13 -31.05
N SER A 51 5.57 -34.68 -31.97
CA SER A 51 7.00 -34.36 -32.06
C SER A 51 7.22 -32.89 -32.43
N THR A 52 6.49 -32.39 -33.43
CA THR A 52 6.58 -30.98 -33.84
C THR A 52 6.06 -30.02 -32.78
N TRP A 53 5.00 -30.41 -32.07
CA TRP A 53 4.45 -29.66 -30.95
C TRP A 53 5.49 -29.50 -29.84
N LYS A 54 6.15 -30.59 -29.44
CA LYS A 54 7.17 -30.56 -28.37
C LYS A 54 8.35 -29.64 -28.69
N VAL A 55 8.77 -29.61 -29.95
CA VAL A 55 9.83 -28.69 -30.41
C VAL A 55 9.36 -27.23 -30.33
N ASN A 56 8.13 -26.94 -30.75
CA ASN A 56 7.59 -25.59 -30.70
C ASN A 56 7.24 -25.13 -29.27
N ASP A 57 6.79 -26.04 -28.41
CA ASP A 57 6.61 -25.79 -26.98
C ASP A 57 7.95 -25.45 -26.33
N MET A 58 9.02 -26.19 -26.60
CA MET A 58 10.35 -25.86 -26.06
C MET A 58 10.84 -24.47 -26.52
N LYS A 59 10.52 -24.06 -27.76
CA LYS A 59 10.81 -22.69 -28.23
C LYS A 59 10.00 -21.65 -27.46
N ALA A 60 8.71 -21.91 -27.23
CA ALA A 60 7.84 -21.03 -26.46
C ALA A 60 8.33 -20.89 -25.01
N PHE A 61 8.68 -22.02 -24.39
CA PHE A 61 9.27 -22.08 -23.05
C PHE A 61 10.56 -21.27 -22.94
N ALA A 62 11.47 -21.42 -23.91
CA ALA A 62 12.70 -20.66 -23.96
C ALA A 62 12.43 -19.15 -24.06
N ILE A 63 11.48 -18.73 -24.92
CA ILE A 63 11.07 -17.32 -25.03
C ILE A 63 10.57 -16.80 -23.69
N VAL A 64 9.60 -17.49 -23.06
CA VAL A 64 9.05 -17.11 -21.75
C VAL A 64 10.16 -17.02 -20.70
N SER A 65 11.05 -18.01 -20.64
CA SER A 65 12.16 -18.07 -19.66
C SER A 65 13.17 -16.92 -19.82
N THR A 66 13.46 -16.50 -21.06
CA THR A 66 14.33 -15.33 -21.32
C THR A 66 13.70 -14.00 -20.95
N MET A 67 12.37 -13.99 -20.80
CA MET A 67 11.61 -12.82 -20.35
C MET A 67 11.40 -12.83 -18.83
N ILE A 68 12.06 -13.70 -18.07
CA ILE A 68 11.95 -13.76 -16.61
C ILE A 68 13.24 -13.26 -15.96
N SER A 69 13.13 -12.41 -14.94
CA SER A 69 14.29 -12.00 -14.15
C SER A 69 14.97 -13.20 -13.50
N THR A 70 16.29 -13.18 -13.39
CA THR A 70 17.08 -14.31 -12.90
C THR A 70 16.67 -14.79 -11.51
N ASN A 71 16.21 -13.91 -10.63
CA ASN A 71 15.71 -14.26 -9.30
C ASN A 71 14.39 -15.06 -9.31
N LEU A 72 13.60 -14.99 -10.38
CA LEU A 72 12.30 -15.66 -10.51
C LEU A 72 12.36 -16.94 -11.39
N GLN A 73 13.46 -17.17 -12.11
CA GLN A 73 13.62 -18.33 -13.00
C GLN A 73 13.52 -19.67 -12.27
N SER A 74 13.89 -19.73 -10.99
CA SER A 74 13.79 -20.94 -10.17
C SER A 74 12.35 -21.46 -10.05
N MET A 75 11.34 -20.58 -10.14
CA MET A 75 9.93 -20.94 -10.03
C MET A 75 9.44 -21.83 -11.16
N VAL A 76 9.99 -21.65 -12.36
CA VAL A 76 9.58 -22.40 -13.56
C VAL A 76 10.58 -23.49 -13.93
N ARG A 77 11.65 -23.68 -13.15
CA ARG A 77 12.73 -24.63 -13.46
C ARG A 77 12.26 -26.07 -13.64
N THR A 78 11.23 -26.48 -12.90
CA THR A 78 10.66 -27.84 -12.94
C THR A 78 9.42 -27.94 -13.82
N ALA A 79 9.06 -26.86 -14.53
CA ALA A 79 7.97 -26.90 -15.49
C ALA A 79 8.43 -27.64 -16.76
N GLU A 80 7.63 -28.62 -17.19
CA GLU A 80 7.95 -29.48 -18.34
C GLU A 80 7.36 -28.96 -19.65
N THR A 81 6.41 -28.01 -19.56
CA THR A 81 5.71 -27.41 -20.69
C THR A 81 5.60 -25.90 -20.52
N THR A 82 5.44 -25.17 -21.63
CA THR A 82 5.23 -23.70 -21.57
C THR A 82 3.97 -23.37 -20.79
N ALA A 83 2.88 -24.10 -21.03
CA ALA A 83 1.62 -23.91 -20.32
C ALA A 83 1.78 -24.05 -18.80
N LYS A 84 2.55 -25.04 -18.33
CA LYS A 84 2.82 -25.23 -16.89
C LYS A 84 3.65 -24.10 -16.30
N ALA A 85 4.70 -23.66 -16.99
CA ALA A 85 5.49 -22.50 -16.55
C ALA A 85 4.63 -21.23 -16.48
N TRP A 86 3.81 -21.00 -17.52
CA TRP A 86 2.91 -19.87 -17.61
C TRP A 86 1.89 -19.88 -16.46
N ASP A 87 1.29 -21.03 -16.17
CA ASP A 87 0.30 -21.17 -15.10
C ASP A 87 0.91 -20.97 -13.70
N ILE A 88 2.12 -21.45 -13.44
CA ILE A 88 2.84 -21.19 -12.18
C ILE A 88 3.00 -19.69 -11.94
N LEU A 89 3.52 -18.97 -12.95
CA LEU A 89 3.74 -17.53 -12.86
C LEU A 89 2.41 -16.78 -12.72
N LYS A 90 1.43 -17.11 -13.56
CA LYS A 90 0.09 -16.52 -13.52
C LYS A 90 -0.55 -16.71 -12.15
N THR A 91 -0.61 -17.94 -11.66
CA THR A 91 -1.30 -18.25 -10.40
C THR A 91 -0.61 -17.60 -9.22
N PHE A 92 0.72 -17.67 -9.13
CA PHE A 92 1.46 -17.09 -8.02
C PHE A 92 1.32 -15.57 -7.98
N PHE A 93 1.59 -14.89 -9.10
CA PHE A 93 1.65 -13.43 -9.12
C PHE A 93 0.28 -12.77 -9.21
N LEU A 94 -0.71 -13.39 -9.86
CA LEU A 94 -2.08 -12.90 -9.75
C LEU A 94 -2.60 -13.05 -8.33
N ARG A 95 -2.34 -14.19 -7.67
CA ARG A 95 -2.77 -14.38 -6.27
C ARG A 95 -2.09 -13.41 -5.33
N GLN A 96 -0.79 -13.21 -5.45
CA GLN A 96 -0.06 -12.26 -4.62
C GLN A 96 -0.49 -10.82 -4.90
N SER A 97 -0.69 -10.45 -6.17
CA SER A 97 -1.25 -9.14 -6.56
C SER A 97 -2.65 -8.94 -5.97
N MET A 98 -3.55 -9.93 -6.09
CA MET A 98 -4.89 -9.82 -5.52
C MET A 98 -4.87 -9.75 -3.99
N HIS A 99 -4.03 -10.55 -3.33
CA HIS A 99 -3.86 -10.50 -1.88
C HIS A 99 -3.38 -9.11 -1.44
N ASN A 100 -2.35 -8.57 -2.09
CA ASN A 100 -1.83 -7.24 -1.81
C ASN A 100 -2.90 -6.16 -2.04
N ARG A 101 -3.62 -6.22 -3.17
CA ARG A 101 -4.72 -5.30 -3.49
C ARG A 101 -5.84 -5.35 -2.45
N VAL A 102 -6.25 -6.54 -2.02
CA VAL A 102 -7.27 -6.72 -0.96
C VAL A 102 -6.76 -6.17 0.37
N GLN A 103 -5.51 -6.47 0.73
CA GLN A 103 -4.91 -6.02 1.98
C GLN A 103 -4.79 -4.49 2.03
N LEU A 104 -4.34 -3.85 0.96
CA LEU A 104 -4.24 -2.39 0.86
C LEU A 104 -5.63 -1.73 0.92
N ARG A 105 -6.63 -2.27 0.22
CA ARG A 105 -8.01 -1.78 0.33
C ARG A 105 -8.57 -1.92 1.74
N ARG A 106 -8.28 -3.03 2.42
CA ARG A 106 -8.66 -3.22 3.82
C ARG A 106 -8.00 -2.19 4.72
N GLN A 107 -6.68 -1.98 4.59
CA GLN A 107 -5.94 -0.95 5.33
C GLN A 107 -6.52 0.45 5.09
N LEU A 108 -6.91 0.77 3.85
CA LEU A 108 -7.54 2.04 3.50
C LEU A 108 -8.90 2.24 4.20
N HIS A 109 -9.77 1.22 4.20
CA HIS A 109 -11.07 1.29 4.86
C HIS A 109 -10.96 1.34 6.39
N GLU A 110 -9.97 0.65 6.95
CA GLU A 110 -9.68 0.63 8.39
C GLU A 110 -8.78 1.81 8.81
N PHE A 111 -8.37 2.67 7.87
CA PHE A 111 -7.46 3.77 8.13
C PHE A 111 -8.12 4.80 9.05
N LYS A 112 -7.61 4.90 10.28
CA LYS A 112 -8.12 5.81 11.30
C LYS A 112 -6.98 6.48 12.06
N LEU A 113 -7.23 7.72 12.46
CA LEU A 113 -6.39 8.43 13.43
C LEU A 113 -6.58 7.76 14.79
N ALA A 114 -5.48 7.39 15.44
CA ALA A 114 -5.52 6.88 16.80
C ALA A 114 -5.94 7.99 17.76
N LYS A 115 -6.70 7.64 18.82
CA LYS A 115 -7.09 8.61 19.85
C LYS A 115 -5.84 9.21 20.51
N GLY A 116 -5.72 10.53 20.50
CA GLY A 116 -4.53 11.23 20.99
C GLY A 116 -3.28 11.04 20.11
N GLY A 117 -3.44 10.53 18.89
CA GLY A 117 -2.35 10.33 17.95
C GLY A 117 -1.88 11.63 17.29
N SER A 118 -0.64 11.63 16.83
CA SER A 118 -0.04 12.72 16.06
C SER A 118 -0.70 12.85 14.69
N ILE A 119 -1.19 14.05 14.37
CA ILE A 119 -1.76 14.34 13.05
C ILE A 119 -0.70 14.23 11.94
N MET A 120 0.55 14.58 12.23
CA MET A 120 1.66 14.50 11.26
C MET A 120 2.00 13.06 10.92
N ASP A 121 2.07 12.18 11.92
CA ASP A 121 2.32 10.75 11.69
C ASP A 121 1.16 10.10 10.94
N HIS A 122 -0.07 10.60 11.14
CA HIS A 122 -1.22 10.17 10.37
C HIS A 122 -1.12 10.55 8.89
N PHE A 123 -0.68 11.78 8.58
CA PHE A 123 -0.46 12.20 7.19
C PHE A 123 0.61 11.37 6.49
N LEU A 124 1.73 11.10 7.16
CA LEU A 124 2.80 10.28 6.59
C LEU A 124 2.33 8.87 6.25
N ARG A 125 1.62 8.21 7.17
CA ARG A 125 1.05 6.88 6.91
C ARG A 125 -0.02 6.89 5.82
N PHE A 126 -0.78 7.96 5.70
CA PHE A 126 -1.77 8.12 4.65
C PHE A 126 -1.09 8.23 3.27
N ASP A 127 -0.05 9.05 3.16
CA ASP A 127 0.70 9.24 1.92
C ASP A 127 1.40 7.95 1.49
N GLU A 128 2.03 7.24 2.44
CA GLU A 128 2.65 5.94 2.19
C GLU A 128 1.64 4.91 1.67
N LEU A 129 0.43 4.87 2.27
CA LEU A 129 -0.63 3.98 1.81
C LEU A 129 -1.09 4.32 0.39
N CYS A 130 -1.30 5.61 0.08
CA CYS A 130 -1.71 6.06 -1.26
C CYS A 130 -0.63 5.74 -2.31
N MET A 131 0.65 6.00 -2.00
CA MET A 131 1.77 5.64 -2.86
C MET A 131 1.84 4.13 -3.11
N THR A 132 1.63 3.32 -2.08
CA THR A 132 1.64 1.85 -2.21
C THR A 132 0.48 1.35 -3.06
N MET A 133 -0.70 1.96 -2.95
CA MET A 133 -1.86 1.64 -3.80
C MET A 133 -1.61 2.01 -5.27
N GLN A 134 -1.00 3.16 -5.53
CA GLN A 134 -0.59 3.55 -6.88
C GLN A 134 0.43 2.56 -7.47
N ALA A 135 1.41 2.12 -6.69
CA ALA A 135 2.44 1.17 -7.12
C ALA A 135 1.86 -0.19 -7.57
N VAL A 136 0.73 -0.63 -7.00
CA VAL A 136 0.04 -1.86 -7.41
C VAL A 136 -1.07 -1.64 -8.46
N GLY A 137 -1.11 -0.46 -9.09
CA GLY A 137 -2.10 -0.11 -10.12
C GLY A 137 -3.51 0.12 -9.57
N GLN A 138 -3.64 0.51 -8.31
CA GLN A 138 -4.91 0.94 -7.70
C GLN A 138 -4.88 2.44 -7.42
N GLU A 139 -4.82 3.23 -8.48
CA GLU A 139 -4.89 4.68 -8.37
C GLU A 139 -6.23 5.13 -7.74
N ILE A 140 -6.14 6.09 -6.83
CA ILE A 140 -7.26 6.74 -6.16
C ILE A 140 -7.29 8.19 -6.62
N SER A 141 -8.49 8.71 -6.90
CA SER A 141 -8.64 10.10 -7.34
C SER A 141 -8.26 11.08 -6.22
N GLN A 142 -7.84 12.29 -6.58
CA GLN A 142 -7.51 13.33 -5.61
C GLN A 142 -8.69 13.68 -4.68
N ASP A 143 -9.91 13.69 -5.22
CA ASP A 143 -11.13 13.91 -4.44
C ASP A 143 -11.37 12.78 -3.44
N GLU A 144 -11.15 11.53 -3.86
CA GLU A 144 -11.29 10.36 -2.99
C GLU A 144 -10.20 10.33 -1.91
N HIS A 145 -8.97 10.79 -2.18
CA HIS A 145 -7.97 11.00 -1.12
C HIS A 145 -8.47 11.95 -0.05
N LEU A 146 -9.12 13.05 -0.43
CA LEU A 146 -9.67 14.01 0.51
C LEU A 146 -10.78 13.39 1.36
N VAL A 147 -11.72 12.68 0.72
CA VAL A 147 -12.83 11.99 1.41
C VAL A 147 -12.30 10.97 2.43
N ILE A 148 -11.30 10.17 2.04
CA ILE A 148 -10.72 9.15 2.93
C ILE A 148 -9.99 9.80 4.10
N LEU A 149 -9.17 10.83 3.85
CA LEU A 149 -8.43 11.53 4.90
C LEU A 149 -9.37 12.21 5.90
N LEU A 150 -10.42 12.90 5.43
CA LEU A 150 -11.37 13.55 6.34
C LEU A 150 -12.18 12.51 7.12
N GLY A 151 -12.57 11.42 6.46
CA GLY A 151 -13.26 10.30 7.08
C GLY A 151 -12.40 9.47 8.05
N SER A 152 -11.07 9.58 8.02
CA SER A 152 -10.17 8.83 8.91
C SER A 152 -9.97 9.49 10.28
N LEU A 153 -10.36 10.75 10.45
CA LEU A 153 -10.12 11.53 11.66
C LEU A 153 -11.03 11.12 12.82
N THR A 154 -10.62 11.47 14.04
CA THR A 154 -11.47 11.33 15.24
C THR A 154 -12.52 12.44 15.29
N ARG A 155 -13.57 12.23 16.09
CA ARG A 155 -14.69 13.19 16.26
C ARG A 155 -14.26 14.58 16.72
N ASP A 156 -13.08 14.69 17.33
CA ASP A 156 -12.52 15.98 17.76
C ASP A 156 -12.32 16.93 16.57
N TYR A 157 -12.11 16.38 15.37
CA TYR A 157 -11.91 17.14 14.13
C TYR A 157 -13.23 17.42 13.37
N ASP A 158 -14.39 16.94 13.83
CA ASP A 158 -15.68 17.16 13.15
C ASP A 158 -15.95 18.65 12.83
N PRO A 159 -15.61 19.64 13.69
CA PRO A 159 -15.79 21.05 13.35
C PRO A 159 -14.97 21.49 12.15
N ILE A 160 -13.68 21.17 12.10
CA ILE A 160 -12.79 21.57 11.00
C ILE A 160 -13.12 20.81 9.72
N VAL A 161 -13.51 19.54 9.81
CA VAL A 161 -13.95 18.72 8.67
C VAL A 161 -15.14 19.38 7.97
N LYS A 162 -16.17 19.82 8.70
CA LYS A 162 -17.33 20.51 8.12
C LYS A 162 -16.96 21.80 7.40
N ILE A 163 -15.95 22.54 7.90
CA ILE A 163 -15.49 23.75 7.22
C ILE A 163 -14.83 23.36 5.89
N ILE A 164 -13.94 22.36 5.92
CA ILE A 164 -13.23 21.85 4.73
C ILE A 164 -14.22 21.35 3.67
N GLU A 165 -15.24 20.58 4.05
CA GLU A 165 -16.27 20.04 3.15
C GLU A 165 -17.05 21.11 2.38
N ASN A 166 -17.23 22.31 2.97
CA ASN A 166 -17.99 23.40 2.37
C ASN A 166 -17.12 24.40 1.59
N MET A 167 -15.80 24.20 1.52
CA MET A 167 -14.90 25.08 0.77
C MET A 167 -14.74 24.61 -0.68
N PRO A 168 -15.06 25.45 -1.69
CA PRO A 168 -14.86 25.11 -3.09
C PRO A 168 -13.37 25.09 -3.43
N GLY A 169 -12.95 24.13 -4.28
CA GLY A 169 -11.56 24.03 -4.74
C GLY A 169 -10.58 23.54 -3.66
N MET A 170 -11.08 22.89 -2.62
CA MET A 170 -10.25 22.31 -1.57
C MET A 170 -9.28 21.27 -2.17
N THR A 171 -8.00 21.39 -1.84
CA THR A 171 -6.98 20.41 -2.22
C THR A 171 -6.47 19.66 -0.99
N LEU A 172 -5.93 18.45 -1.21
CA LEU A 172 -5.37 17.64 -0.14
C LEU A 172 -4.29 18.40 0.67
N PHE A 173 -3.48 19.21 0.00
CA PHE A 173 -2.46 20.03 0.65
C PHE A 173 -3.07 21.06 1.61
N HIS A 174 -4.05 21.84 1.14
CA HIS A 174 -4.71 22.85 1.98
C HIS A 174 -5.47 22.20 3.14
N ALA A 175 -6.14 21.07 2.91
CA ALA A 175 -6.82 20.31 3.95
C ALA A 175 -5.84 19.86 5.05
N LYS A 176 -4.68 19.29 4.69
CA LYS A 176 -3.64 18.92 5.66
C LYS A 176 -3.12 20.12 6.44
N GLU A 177 -2.95 21.28 5.80
CA GLU A 177 -2.51 22.50 6.47
C GLU A 177 -3.54 22.96 7.51
N MET A 178 -4.82 22.98 7.15
CA MET A 178 -5.91 23.35 8.06
C MET A 178 -6.03 22.40 9.25
N LEU A 179 -5.97 21.09 9.00
CA LEU A 179 -6.01 20.05 10.03
C LEU A 179 -4.80 20.15 10.99
N ARG A 180 -3.62 20.48 10.48
CA ARG A 180 -2.43 20.72 11.31
C ARG A 180 -2.63 21.92 12.23
N ARG A 181 -3.15 23.03 11.71
CA ARG A 181 -3.43 24.24 12.53
C ARG A 181 -4.44 23.95 13.62
N GLU A 182 -5.47 23.15 13.31
CA GLU A 182 -6.46 22.70 14.28
C GLU A 182 -5.82 21.87 15.40
N TYR A 183 -4.98 20.89 15.04
CA TYR A 183 -4.24 20.08 16.01
C TYR A 183 -3.37 20.94 16.95
N ASP A 184 -2.62 21.90 16.40
CA ASP A 184 -1.80 22.82 17.20
C ASP A 184 -2.67 23.68 18.15
N GLY A 185 -3.88 24.05 17.72
CA GLY A 185 -4.85 24.79 18.54
C GLY A 185 -5.45 23.95 19.68
N MET A 186 -5.81 22.70 19.39
CA MET A 186 -6.31 21.74 20.38
C MET A 186 -5.27 21.46 21.46
N ALA A 187 -4.02 21.18 21.06
CA ALA A 187 -2.93 20.91 21.99
C ALA A 187 -2.66 22.09 22.95
N ARG A 188 -2.74 23.33 22.46
CA ARG A 188 -2.61 24.54 23.28
C ARG A 188 -3.75 24.67 24.30
N THR A 189 -4.97 24.40 23.87
CA THR A 189 -6.16 24.49 24.72
C THR A 189 -6.11 23.46 25.85
N GLU A 190 -5.72 22.22 25.53
CA GLU A 190 -5.55 21.15 26.50
C GLU A 190 -4.47 21.48 27.54
N HIS A 191 -3.31 21.98 27.10
CA HIS A 191 -2.24 22.42 28.00
C HIS A 191 -2.71 23.54 28.95
N GLN A 192 -3.51 24.49 28.45
CA GLN A 192 -4.05 25.58 29.26
C GLN A 192 -5.05 25.06 30.30
N GLU A 193 -5.93 24.12 29.94
CA GLU A 193 -6.86 23.51 30.88
C GLU A 193 -6.15 22.74 32.01
N ILE A 194 -5.12 21.97 31.69
CA ILE A 194 -4.33 21.22 32.68
C ILE A 194 -3.63 22.19 33.65
N ALA A 195 -3.07 23.29 33.14
CA ALA A 195 -2.47 24.34 33.97
C ALA A 195 -3.50 25.04 34.88
N LEU A 196 -4.72 25.28 34.41
CA LEU A 196 -5.80 25.86 35.22
C LEU A 196 -6.28 24.90 36.33
N LYS A 197 -6.45 23.61 36.01
CA LYS A 197 -6.88 22.58 36.99
C LYS A 197 -5.82 22.35 38.08
N SER A 198 -4.54 22.36 37.72
CA SER A 198 -3.42 22.20 38.69
C SER A 198 -3.26 23.42 39.61
N THR A 199 -3.46 24.64 39.10
CA THR A 199 -3.44 25.86 39.93
C THR A 199 -4.66 25.94 40.87
N HIS A 200 -5.83 25.51 40.42
CA HIS A 200 -7.04 25.45 41.25
C HIS A 200 -6.86 24.46 42.42
N THR A 201 -6.38 23.23 42.17
CA THR A 201 -6.15 22.22 43.21
C THR A 201 -5.04 22.61 44.21
N SER A 202 -4.03 23.36 43.78
CA SER A 202 -2.96 23.88 44.66
C SER A 202 -3.47 24.92 45.66
N LYS A 203 -4.43 25.78 45.26
CA LYS A 203 -5.01 26.81 46.15
C LYS A 203 -5.78 26.23 47.34
N TYR A 204 -6.36 25.02 47.22
CA TYR A 204 -7.09 24.36 48.31
C TYR A 204 -6.20 23.52 49.24
N LYS A 205 -4.90 23.34 48.95
CA LYS A 205 -3.96 22.57 49.79
C LYS A 205 -3.14 23.40 50.79
N LYS A 206 -3.22 24.74 50.78
CA LYS A 206 -2.55 25.59 51.79
C LYS A 206 -3.43 25.76 53.04
N GLY A 207 -3.44 24.75 53.91
CA GLY A 207 -3.92 24.87 55.30
C GLY A 207 -2.94 25.63 56.20
N PRO A 208 -3.37 26.18 57.35
CA PRO A 208 -2.58 27.14 58.12
C PRO A 208 -1.37 26.48 58.80
N ARG A 209 -0.17 27.07 58.61
CA ARG A 209 1.07 26.69 59.29
C ARG A 209 0.90 26.87 60.81
N ARG A 210 0.82 25.78 61.57
CA ARG A 210 0.88 25.81 63.03
C ARG A 210 2.30 26.24 63.47
N HIS A 211 2.40 27.40 64.12
CA HIS A 211 3.58 27.79 64.89
C HIS A 211 3.67 26.91 66.13
N ALA A 212 4.69 26.05 66.20
CA ALA A 212 5.03 25.32 67.42
C ALA A 212 5.75 26.29 68.38
N ARG A 213 5.14 26.55 69.55
CA ARG A 213 5.83 27.20 70.68
C ARG A 213 6.63 26.13 71.42
N GLU A 214 7.95 26.31 71.49
CA GLU A 214 8.82 25.56 72.39
C GLU A 214 8.46 25.87 73.85
N ILE A 215 8.13 24.85 74.63
CA ILE A 215 8.05 24.93 76.08
C ILE A 215 9.35 24.34 76.63
N LYS A 216 10.23 25.20 77.14
CA LYS A 216 11.38 24.81 77.97
C LYS A 216 10.87 24.36 79.34
N PHE A 217 11.25 23.17 79.79
CA PHE A 217 11.23 22.82 81.21
C PHE A 217 12.64 22.56 81.71
N LYS A 218 13.08 23.41 82.65
CA LYS A 218 14.21 23.20 83.55
C LYS A 218 13.75 22.30 84.70
N ARG A 219 14.52 21.26 85.01
CA ARG A 219 15.11 21.05 86.34
C ARG A 219 16.25 20.06 86.23
#